data_AF-A0A3D2W614-F1
#
_entry.id   AF-A0A3D2W614-F1
#
_cell.length_a   1.000
_cell.length_b   1.000
_cell.length_c   1.000
_cell.angle_alpha   90.00
_cell.angle_beta   90.00
_cell.angle_gamma   90.00
#
_symmetry.space_group_name_H-M   'P 1'
#
loop_
_entity.id
_entity.type
_entity.pdbx_description
1 polymer ?
#
loop_
_entity_poly.entity_id
_entity_poly.type
_entity_poly.pdbx_seq_one_letter_code
_entity_poly.pdbx_strand_id
1 'polypeptide(L)'
;MKRTFEPGTVVRHFKRERADHSSTVYLYRIIGEAEHSETGEALMIYQALYGDKRLYARPLEMFLGKTDKEKYPDITQEYRFEEADEKDLEVLKRAAE
;
A
#
# COMPACT_ATOMS: atom_id res chain seq x y z
N MET A 1 14.41 7.09 11.65
CA MET A 1 14.56 6.70 10.24
C MET A 1 13.22 6.90 9.57
N LYS A 2 13.11 7.77 8.54
CA LYS A 2 11.85 8.01 7.82
C LYS A 2 11.61 6.83 6.87
N ARG A 3 10.42 6.21 6.90
CA ARG A 3 10.07 5.16 5.93
C ARG A 3 9.87 5.82 4.57
N THR A 4 10.58 5.34 3.55
CA THR A 4 10.50 5.81 2.17
C THR A 4 10.22 4.61 1.26
N PHE A 5 9.58 4.87 0.12
CA PHE A 5 9.31 3.84 -0.89
C PHE A 5 9.77 4.34 -2.24
N GLU A 6 10.47 3.50 -3.00
CA GLU A 6 10.90 3.83 -4.35
C GLU A 6 9.75 3.62 -5.35
N PRO A 7 9.71 4.40 -6.45
CA PRO A 7 8.82 4.12 -7.57
C PRO A 7 8.96 2.66 -8.04
N GLY A 8 7.82 1.99 -8.21
CA GLY A 8 7.76 0.58 -8.57
C GLY A 8 7.68 -0.39 -7.38
N THR A 9 7.99 0.05 -6.16
CA THR A 9 7.84 -0.80 -4.97
C THR A 9 6.40 -1.27 -4.83
N VAL A 10 6.23 -2.58 -4.62
CA VAL A 10 4.93 -3.17 -4.32
C VAL A 10 4.72 -3.13 -2.82
N VAL A 11 3.56 -2.64 -2.41
CA VAL A 11 3.16 -2.52 -1.01
C VAL A 11 1.83 -3.22 -0.75
N ARG A 12 1.67 -3.71 0.47
CA ARG A 12 0.43 -4.28 0.99
C ARG A 12 -0.21 -3.35 2.01
N HIS A 13 -1.51 -3.16 1.90
CA HIS A 13 -2.29 -2.50 2.93
C HIS A 13 -2.64 -3.48 4.05
N PHE A 14 -2.65 -3.04 5.31
CA PHE A 14 -2.84 -3.91 6.49
C PHE A 14 -4.09 -4.80 6.44
N LYS A 15 -5.14 -4.36 5.75
CA LYS A 15 -6.37 -5.16 5.54
C LYS A 15 -6.15 -6.45 4.73
N ARG A 16 -5.00 -6.59 4.06
CA ARG A 16 -4.62 -7.81 3.35
C ARG A 16 -4.57 -9.03 4.25
N GLU A 17 -4.20 -8.87 5.53
CA GLU A 17 -4.23 -9.99 6.49
C GLU A 17 -5.61 -10.62 6.67
N ARG A 18 -6.69 -9.89 6.33
CA ARG A 18 -8.08 -10.37 6.38
C ARG A 18 -8.64 -10.73 4.99
N ALA A 19 -7.85 -10.55 3.93
CA ALA A 19 -8.27 -10.82 2.57
C ALA A 19 -7.95 -12.26 2.16
N ASP A 20 -8.52 -12.69 1.03
CA ASP A 20 -8.09 -13.91 0.36
C ASP A 20 -6.66 -13.70 -0.19
N HIS A 21 -5.71 -14.45 0.36
CA HIS A 21 -4.29 -14.33 0.03
C HIS A 21 -3.96 -14.89 -1.35
N SER A 22 -4.87 -15.64 -1.99
CA SER A 22 -4.73 -16.02 -3.40
C SER A 22 -5.05 -14.88 -4.37
N SER A 23 -5.66 -13.80 -3.88
CA SER A 23 -6.02 -12.61 -4.68
C SER A 23 -5.00 -11.49 -4.56
N THR A 24 -5.02 -10.56 -5.51
CA THR A 24 -4.19 -9.34 -5.48
C THR A 24 -4.82 -8.20 -4.68
N VAL A 25 -5.96 -8.42 -4.03
CA VAL A 25 -6.67 -7.39 -3.27
C VAL A 25 -5.77 -6.82 -2.18
N TYR A 26 -5.83 -5.50 -2.02
CA TYR A 26 -4.98 -4.71 -1.11
C TYR A 26 -3.48 -4.71 -1.42
N LEU A 27 -3.07 -5.16 -2.61
CA LEU A 27 -1.74 -4.88 -3.16
C LEU A 27 -1.77 -3.63 -4.04
N TYR A 28 -0.73 -2.83 -3.91
CA TYR A 28 -0.55 -1.59 -4.64
C TYR A 28 0.89 -1.46 -5.13
N ARG A 29 1.11 -0.65 -6.17
CA ARG A 29 2.42 -0.23 -6.63
C ARG A 29 2.61 1.26 -6.38
N ILE A 30 3.75 1.63 -5.80
CA ILE A 30 4.13 3.03 -5.62
C ILE A 30 4.49 3.62 -6.98
N ILE A 31 3.94 4.80 -7.26
CA ILE A 31 4.30 5.60 -8.43
C ILE A 31 5.32 6.67 -8.02
N GLY A 32 5.13 7.28 -6.84
CA GLY A 32 6.07 8.23 -6.26
C GLY A 32 5.41 9.16 -5.25
N GLU A 33 6.19 10.08 -4.71
CA GLU A 33 5.69 11.19 -3.91
C GLU A 33 5.33 12.39 -4.82
N ALA A 34 4.32 13.15 -4.44
CA ALA A 34 3.91 14.37 -5.12
C ALA A 34 3.63 15.47 -4.10
N GLU A 35 3.69 16.72 -4.54
CA GLU A 35 3.32 17.89 -3.74
C GLU A 35 2.00 18.47 -4.25
N HIS A 36 1.04 18.67 -3.35
CA HIS A 36 -0.22 19.31 -3.69
C HIS A 36 0.01 20.79 -4.00
N SER A 37 -0.07 21.20 -5.27
CA SER A 37 0.36 22.53 -5.73
C SER A 37 -0.28 23.73 -5.02
N GLU A 38 -1.51 23.60 -4.50
CA GLU A 38 -2.19 24.71 -3.80
C GLU A 38 -1.87 24.78 -2.30
N THR A 39 -1.48 23.67 -1.68
CA THR A 39 -1.35 23.57 -0.22
C THR A 39 0.04 23.19 0.26
N GLY A 40 0.91 22.70 -0.63
CA GLY A 40 2.21 22.12 -0.30
C GLY A 40 2.13 20.77 0.41
N GLU A 41 0.93 20.16 0.53
CA GLU A 41 0.78 18.87 1.21
C GLU A 41 1.50 17.75 0.45
N ALA A 42 2.37 17.02 1.14
CA ALA A 42 3.02 15.85 0.56
C ALA A 42 2.03 14.69 0.41
N LEU A 43 1.97 14.11 -0.77
CA LEU A 43 1.08 13.01 -1.14
C LEU A 43 1.90 11.80 -1.57
N MET A 44 1.46 10.60 -1.18
CA MET A 44 1.89 9.36 -1.81
C MET A 44 0.96 9.04 -2.98
N ILE A 45 1.52 8.83 -4.16
CA ILE A 45 0.82 8.41 -5.38
C ILE A 45 1.07 6.93 -5.60
N TYR A 46 -0.01 6.15 -5.65
CA TYR A 46 0.07 4.69 -5.74
C TYR A 46 -1.11 4.10 -6.51
N GLN A 47 -0.89 2.97 -7.17
CA GLN A 47 -1.86 2.33 -8.04
C GLN A 47 -2.30 0.98 -7.46
N ALA A 48 -3.60 0.69 -7.45
CA ALA A 48 -4.09 -0.64 -7.09
C ALA A 48 -3.61 -1.69 -8.11
N LEU A 49 -3.21 -2.85 -7.60
CA LEU A 49 -2.87 -4.02 -8.41
C LEU A 49 -4.03 -5.04 -8.47
N TYR A 50 -5.26 -4.57 -8.22
CA TYR A 50 -6.49 -5.35 -8.26
C TYR A 50 -7.64 -4.51 -8.85
N GLY A 51 -8.75 -5.16 -9.21
CA GLY A 51 -9.90 -4.51 -9.85
C GLY A 51 -9.49 -3.70 -11.08
N ASP A 52 -10.07 -2.51 -11.24
CA ASP A 52 -9.83 -1.59 -12.37
C ASP A 52 -8.47 -0.85 -12.30
N LYS A 53 -7.53 -1.30 -11.46
CA LYS A 53 -6.17 -0.75 -11.33
C LYS A 53 -6.14 0.78 -11.12
N ARG A 54 -7.08 1.29 -10.32
CA ARG A 54 -7.24 2.72 -10.02
C ARG A 54 -5.98 3.34 -9.42
N LEU A 55 -5.72 4.57 -9.80
CA LEU A 55 -4.67 5.41 -9.22
C LEU A 55 -5.22 6.22 -8.04
N TYR A 56 -4.44 6.33 -6.97
CA TYR A 56 -4.80 7.05 -5.75
C TYR A 56 -3.71 8.06 -5.38
N ALA A 57 -4.16 9.16 -4.77
CA ALA A 57 -3.32 10.11 -4.06
C ALA A 57 -3.80 10.15 -2.60
N ARG A 58 -2.86 10.12 -1.65
CA ARG A 58 -3.17 10.14 -0.21
C ARG A 58 -2.13 10.97 0.53
N PRO A 59 -2.52 11.75 1.56
CA PRO A 59 -1.56 12.41 2.45
C PRO A 59 -0.46 11.47 2.90
N LEU A 60 0.80 11.87 2.70
CA LEU A 60 1.98 11.05 2.94
C LEU A 60 2.04 10.58 4.40
N GLU A 61 1.73 11.46 5.34
CA GLU A 61 1.68 11.12 6.76
C GLU A 61 0.64 10.03 7.06
N MET A 62 -0.54 10.11 6.43
CA MET A 62 -1.57 9.08 6.59
C MET A 62 -1.20 7.77 5.90
N PHE A 63 -0.38 7.82 4.85
CA PHE A 63 0.12 6.63 4.16
C PHE A 63 1.19 5.92 5.00
N LEU A 64 2.16 6.68 5.54
CA LEU A 64 3.24 6.18 6.40
C LEU A 64 2.78 5.88 7.84
N GLY A 65 1.54 6.26 8.18
CA GLY A 65 0.98 6.11 9.53
C GLY A 65 0.86 4.66 9.99
N LYS A 66 0.82 4.49 11.32
CA LYS A 66 0.60 3.20 11.96
C LYS A 66 -0.83 2.70 11.76
N THR A 67 -0.99 1.38 11.79
CA THR A 67 -2.29 0.74 11.90
C THR A 67 -2.91 1.09 13.25
N ASP A 68 -4.18 1.45 13.23
CA ASP A 68 -4.96 1.70 14.45
C ASP A 68 -5.24 0.37 15.15
N LYS A 69 -4.48 0.08 16.21
CA LYS A 69 -4.58 -1.19 16.95
C LYS A 69 -5.78 -1.25 17.90
N GLU A 70 -6.36 -0.12 18.28
CA GLU A 70 -7.61 -0.12 19.05
C GLU A 70 -8.77 -0.59 18.15
N LYS A 71 -8.79 -0.13 16.90
CA LYS A 71 -9.80 -0.54 15.92
C LYS A 71 -9.52 -1.91 15.29
N TYR A 72 -8.25 -2.29 15.19
CA TYR A 72 -7.81 -3.52 14.54
C TYR A 72 -6.81 -4.30 15.41
N PRO A 73 -7.27 -4.88 16.53
CA PRO A 73 -6.38 -5.53 17.50
C PRO A 73 -5.69 -6.78 16.94
N ASP A 74 -6.35 -7.52 16.06
CA ASP A 74 -5.83 -8.79 15.51
C ASP A 74 -4.88 -8.60 14.33
N ILE A 75 -4.74 -7.38 13.82
CA ILE A 75 -3.84 -7.12 12.70
C ILE A 75 -2.42 -7.09 13.22
N THR A 76 -1.53 -7.89 12.65
CA THR A 76 -0.12 -7.96 13.06
C THR A 76 0.68 -6.80 12.46
N GLN A 77 0.41 -6.42 11.22
CA GLN A 77 1.05 -5.34 10.47
C GLN A 77 1.11 -4.03 11.27
N GLU A 78 2.31 -3.46 11.44
CA GLU A 78 2.53 -2.27 12.28
C GLU A 78 2.04 -1.01 11.56
N TYR A 79 2.29 -0.92 10.26
CA TYR A 79 1.97 0.26 9.46
C TYR A 79 0.81 0.03 8.52
N ARG A 80 0.13 1.11 8.12
CA ARG A 80 -0.99 1.03 7.17
C ARG A 80 -0.58 0.41 5.84
N PHE A 81 0.64 0.70 5.39
CA PHE A 81 1.27 0.11 4.23
C PHE A 81 2.67 -0.39 4.58
N GLU A 82 2.99 -1.59 4.11
CA GLU A 82 4.31 -2.21 4.20
C GLU A 82 4.70 -2.80 2.85
N GLU A 83 5.99 -3.03 2.61
CA GLU A 83 6.42 -3.70 1.38
C GLU A 83 5.79 -5.10 1.31
N ALA A 84 5.39 -5.50 0.10
CA ALA A 84 4.84 -6.82 -0.14
C ALA A 84 5.90 -7.89 0.11
N ASP A 85 5.49 -9.02 0.69
CA ASP A 85 6.40 -10.14 0.95
C ASP A 85 6.48 -11.11 -0.25
N GLU A 86 7.29 -12.16 -0.13
CA GLU A 86 7.48 -13.16 -1.20
C GLU A 86 6.17 -13.81 -1.64
N LYS A 87 5.24 -14.05 -0.72
CA LYS A 87 3.94 -14.69 -1.03
C LYS A 87 3.07 -13.73 -1.83
N ASP A 88 3.09 -12.46 -1.47
CA ASP A 88 2.37 -11.41 -2.20
C ASP A 88 2.90 -11.23 -3.62
N LEU A 89 4.23 -11.28 -3.80
CA LEU A 89 4.87 -11.20 -5.11
C LEU A 89 4.57 -12.43 -5.98
N GLU A 90 4.50 -13.62 -5.39
CA GLU A 90 4.13 -14.85 -6.08
C GLU A 90 2.69 -14.79 -6.61
N VAL A 91 1.75 -14.24 -5.82
CA VAL A 91 0.36 -14.04 -6.25
C VAL A 91 0.28 -13.07 -7.44
N LEU A 92 1.09 -12.02 -7.44
CA LEU A 92 1.15 -11.08 -8.56
C LEU A 92 1.70 -11.72 -9.84
N LYS A 93 2.71 -12.59 -9.75
CA LYS A 93 3.25 -13.32 -10.90
C LYS A 93 2.19 -14.19 -11.55
N ARG A 94 1.48 -15.00 -10.74
CA ARG A 94 0.39 -15.87 -11.22
C ARG A 94 -0.78 -15.10 -11.84
N ALA A 95 -1.06 -13.90 -11.34
CA ALA A 95 -2.12 -13.05 -11.89
C ALA A 95 -1.74 -12.34 -13.19
N ALA A 96 -0.46 -12.38 -13.59
CA ALA A 96 0.05 -11.79 -14.82
C ALA A 96 0.23 -12.83 -15.96
N GLU A 97 0.07 -14.11 -15.64
CA GLU A 97 -0.02 -15.24 -16.59
C GLU A 97 -1.45 -15.38 -17.12
#